data_AF-A0A6A4RD84-F1
#
_entry.id   AF-A0A6A4RD84-F1
#
_cell.length_a   1.000
_cell.length_b   1.000
_cell.length_c   1.000
_cell.angle_alpha   90.00
_cell.angle_beta   90.00
_cell.angle_gamma   90.00
#
_symmetry.space_group_name_H-M   'P 1'
#
loop_
_entity.id
_entity.type
_entity.pdbx_description
1 polymer ?
#
loop_
_entity_poly.entity_id
_entity_poly.type
_entity_poly.pdbx_seq_one_letter_code
_entity_poly.pdbx_strand_id
1 'polypeptide(L)'
;MTYRVVCIGEPLAEVSRQKPKLSVGFGGDTLNTAIYCAREVQGQDVAVHYVTAVGQDVLSNSVVELMQSEGIGTDYVSRDPHRQIGIYAIQNDERGERSFHYWRDASAAREMFKSETSLHLEAIKAADLAYLSGITLAILTQDARDRLWIALAERRKSGLQVAFDSNYRPKLWETPEIARREIARFWEISDIALPSQEDESDLFGDRDNAAIVDRIMTSGAKKGALKCGADGPVSLPLSVKTQVFAAAETVVDTTGAGDSFNGAYLASIVCKKTHNTALASAHDLACRVVGQQGAILPKTQSVTPQRMGSVIQLKPEHLDEYKRLHADVWPGVLQRLRSSNFSNYSIYLKHPECLMFGYFEYTGSDFAADNAAIAADPITKDWWAVCGPMQEPFETRADGEWWAEMEEVFHLD
;
A
#
# COMPACT_ATOMS: atom_id res chain seq x y z
N MET A 1 11.84 -14.19 15.78
CA MET A 1 12.21 -14.53 14.39
C MET A 1 11.32 -13.66 13.54
N THR A 2 11.91 -12.85 12.66
CA THR A 2 11.19 -12.00 11.72
C THR A 2 10.33 -12.84 10.78
N TYR A 3 9.05 -12.48 10.63
CA TYR A 3 8.12 -13.19 9.75
C TYR A 3 8.45 -12.88 8.28
N ARG A 4 8.57 -13.89 7.43
CA ARG A 4 9.03 -13.72 6.04
C ARG A 4 7.90 -13.91 5.03
N VAL A 5 7.61 -12.83 4.31
CA VAL A 5 6.72 -12.83 3.14
C VAL A 5 7.58 -12.88 1.89
N VAL A 6 7.30 -13.82 0.99
CA VAL A 6 7.92 -13.87 -0.35
C VAL A 6 6.86 -13.65 -1.41
N CYS A 7 7.06 -12.66 -2.28
CA CYS A 7 6.22 -12.43 -3.46
C CYS A 7 6.96 -12.93 -4.69
N ILE A 8 6.34 -13.85 -5.45
CA ILE A 8 6.95 -14.55 -6.58
C ILE A 8 6.32 -14.05 -7.87
N GLY A 9 7.10 -13.60 -8.84
CA GLY A 9 6.57 -13.21 -10.14
C GLY A 9 7.52 -12.43 -11.02
N GLU A 10 6.97 -11.62 -11.93
CA GLU A 10 7.73 -10.89 -12.94
C GLU A 10 7.64 -9.37 -12.74
N PRO A 11 8.78 -8.71 -12.52
CA PRO A 11 8.87 -7.26 -12.62
C PRO A 11 8.98 -6.85 -14.10
N LEU A 12 8.33 -5.76 -14.45
CA LEU A 12 8.34 -5.20 -15.80
C LEU A 12 8.76 -3.73 -15.77
N ALA A 13 9.49 -3.31 -16.79
CA ALA A 13 9.63 -1.88 -17.08
C ALA A 13 8.35 -1.38 -17.78
N GLU A 14 7.81 -0.29 -17.27
CA GLU A 14 6.68 0.43 -17.87
C GLU A 14 7.19 1.63 -18.65
N VAL A 15 6.84 1.72 -19.93
CA VAL A 15 7.07 2.91 -20.75
C VAL A 15 5.76 3.68 -20.87
N SER A 16 5.74 4.88 -20.31
CA SER A 16 4.57 5.77 -20.36
C SER A 16 4.92 7.10 -21.05
N ARG A 17 3.91 7.75 -21.63
CA ARG A 17 4.10 9.00 -22.37
C ARG A 17 3.79 10.21 -21.49
N GLN A 18 4.82 11.00 -21.19
CA GLN A 18 4.71 12.32 -20.56
C GLN A 18 5.14 13.38 -21.58
N LYS A 19 4.18 13.92 -22.35
CA LYS A 19 4.47 14.84 -23.49
C LYS A 19 5.48 15.94 -23.07
N PRO A 20 6.60 16.14 -23.79
CA PRO A 20 6.98 15.53 -25.08
C PRO A 20 7.86 14.25 -24.97
N LYS A 21 8.13 13.73 -23.77
CA LYS A 21 9.08 12.63 -23.52
C LYS A 21 8.37 11.30 -23.24
N LEU A 22 9.15 10.23 -23.31
CA LEU A 22 8.79 8.95 -22.70
C LEU A 22 9.45 8.87 -21.32
N SER A 23 8.71 8.36 -20.35
CA SER A 23 9.19 8.02 -19.00
C SER A 23 9.24 6.52 -18.85
N VAL A 24 10.23 6.04 -18.08
CA VAL A 24 10.33 4.63 -17.69
C VAL A 24 10.01 4.54 -16.20
N GLY A 25 8.98 3.78 -15.87
CA GLY A 25 8.68 3.31 -14.53
C GLY A 25 8.88 1.80 -14.44
N PHE A 26 8.49 1.23 -13.31
CA PHE A 26 8.49 -0.22 -13.11
C PHE A 26 7.22 -0.65 -12.41
N GLY A 27 6.77 -1.86 -12.72
CA GLY A 27 5.59 -2.46 -12.14
C GLY A 27 5.58 -3.96 -12.38
N GLY A 28 4.39 -4.53 -12.44
CA GLY A 28 4.16 -5.98 -12.44
C GLY A 28 3.29 -6.33 -11.25
N ASP A 29 2.25 -7.13 -11.49
CA ASP A 29 1.19 -7.40 -10.52
C ASP A 29 1.73 -7.79 -9.13
N THR A 30 2.63 -8.75 -9.11
CA THR A 30 3.24 -9.26 -7.87
C THR A 30 4.27 -8.31 -7.28
N LEU A 31 4.96 -7.48 -8.09
CA LEU A 31 5.86 -6.44 -7.60
C LEU A 31 5.07 -5.31 -6.94
N ASN A 32 3.98 -4.88 -7.57
CA ASN A 32 3.06 -3.89 -7.02
C ASN A 32 2.52 -4.38 -5.66
N THR A 33 2.04 -5.62 -5.58
CA THR A 33 1.62 -6.22 -4.30
C THR A 33 2.74 -6.26 -3.26
N ALA A 34 3.97 -6.60 -3.65
CA ALA A 34 5.11 -6.61 -2.74
C ALA A 34 5.43 -5.21 -2.19
N ILE A 35 5.37 -4.17 -3.03
CA ILE A 35 5.59 -2.77 -2.64
C ILE A 35 4.55 -2.32 -1.63
N TYR A 36 3.27 -2.55 -1.91
CA TYR A 36 2.21 -2.17 -0.97
C TYR A 36 2.28 -2.98 0.33
N CYS A 37 2.59 -4.27 0.25
CA CYS A 37 2.79 -5.08 1.45
C CYS A 37 3.94 -4.54 2.30
N ALA A 38 5.10 -4.25 1.69
CA ALA A 38 6.28 -3.72 2.38
C ALA A 38 5.99 -2.37 3.07
N ARG A 39 5.27 -1.47 2.40
CA ARG A 39 4.87 -0.17 2.96
C ARG A 39 3.93 -0.32 4.15
N GLU A 40 2.95 -1.22 4.08
CA GLU A 40 1.94 -1.41 5.13
C GLU A 40 2.47 -2.18 6.36
N VAL A 41 3.59 -2.91 6.23
CA VAL A 41 4.23 -3.60 7.37
C VAL A 41 5.42 -2.82 7.95
N GLN A 42 5.66 -1.58 7.53
CA GLN A 42 6.73 -0.76 8.09
C GLN A 42 6.60 -0.64 9.62
N GLY A 43 7.72 -0.82 10.32
CA GLY A 43 7.78 -0.83 11.79
C GLY A 43 7.35 -2.15 12.45
N GLN A 44 6.98 -3.18 11.67
CA GLN A 44 6.66 -4.52 12.17
C GLN A 44 7.86 -5.47 12.01
N ASP A 45 7.92 -6.55 12.79
CA ASP A 45 8.92 -7.62 12.64
C ASP A 45 8.55 -8.56 11.46
N VAL A 46 8.40 -7.97 10.28
CA VAL A 46 8.03 -8.62 9.01
C VAL A 46 9.00 -8.19 7.91
N ALA A 47 9.57 -9.16 7.21
CA ALA A 47 10.42 -8.92 6.04
C ALA A 47 9.69 -9.36 4.76
N VAL A 48 9.58 -8.47 3.80
CA VAL A 48 9.04 -8.76 2.46
C VAL A 48 10.20 -8.94 1.50
N HIS A 49 10.26 -10.07 0.81
CA HIS A 49 11.25 -10.36 -0.23
C HIS A 49 10.56 -10.58 -1.57
N TYR A 50 11.26 -10.23 -2.65
CA TYR A 50 10.82 -10.53 -4.01
C TYR A 50 11.61 -11.68 -4.60
N VAL A 51 10.91 -12.62 -5.22
CA VAL A 51 11.47 -13.84 -5.80
C VAL A 51 11.28 -13.76 -7.32
N THR A 52 12.38 -13.50 -8.03
CA THR A 52 12.34 -13.34 -9.48
C THR A 52 13.69 -13.63 -10.13
N ALA A 53 13.75 -13.48 -11.45
CA ALA A 53 14.97 -13.45 -12.24
C ALA A 53 14.97 -12.19 -13.12
N VAL A 54 16.08 -11.46 -13.12
CA VAL A 54 16.28 -10.23 -13.91
C VAL A 54 17.60 -10.29 -14.67
N GLY A 55 17.81 -9.41 -15.65
CA GLY A 55 19.05 -9.32 -16.41
C GLY A 55 20.19 -8.61 -15.66
N GLN A 56 21.23 -8.21 -16.40
CA GLN A 56 22.37 -7.40 -15.88
C GLN A 56 22.39 -5.96 -16.41
N ASP A 57 21.40 -5.60 -17.22
CA ASP A 57 21.28 -4.29 -17.86
C ASP A 57 20.71 -3.20 -16.93
N VAL A 58 20.66 -1.97 -17.44
CA VAL A 58 20.20 -0.79 -16.70
C VAL A 58 18.79 -0.95 -16.16
N LEU A 59 17.84 -1.48 -16.93
CA LEU A 59 16.46 -1.65 -16.45
C LEU A 59 16.40 -2.69 -15.33
N SER A 60 17.16 -3.77 -15.47
CA SER A 60 17.29 -4.81 -14.45
C SER A 60 17.98 -4.33 -13.16
N ASN A 61 18.92 -3.39 -13.25
CA ASN A 61 19.53 -2.75 -12.08
C ASN A 61 18.53 -1.80 -11.41
N SER A 62 17.90 -0.93 -12.19
CA SER A 62 16.97 0.07 -11.67
C SER A 62 15.73 -0.55 -11.00
N VAL A 63 15.23 -1.68 -11.48
CA VAL A 63 14.11 -2.35 -10.79
C VAL A 63 14.52 -3.00 -9.47
N VAL A 64 15.77 -3.47 -9.36
CA VAL A 64 16.32 -3.98 -8.08
C VAL A 64 16.57 -2.83 -7.11
N GLU A 65 17.08 -1.69 -7.58
CA GLU A 65 17.21 -0.47 -6.78
C GLU A 65 15.84 0.03 -6.28
N LEU A 66 14.80 -0.03 -7.13
CA LEU A 66 13.44 0.27 -6.72
C LEU A 66 12.98 -0.65 -5.58
N MET A 67 13.12 -1.97 -5.75
CA MET A 67 12.75 -2.96 -4.71
C MET A 67 13.45 -2.63 -3.38
N GLN A 68 14.77 -2.42 -3.42
CA GLN A 68 15.54 -2.08 -2.22
C GLN A 68 15.09 -0.77 -1.60
N SER A 69 14.81 0.25 -2.41
CA SER A 69 14.31 1.54 -1.93
C SER A 69 12.95 1.39 -1.24
N GLU A 70 12.10 0.47 -1.69
CA GLU A 70 10.79 0.14 -1.09
C GLU A 70 10.89 -0.77 0.13
N GLY A 71 12.10 -1.09 0.60
CA GLY A 71 12.32 -1.96 1.75
C GLY A 71 12.11 -3.45 1.44
N ILE A 72 12.12 -3.83 0.16
CA ILE A 72 11.95 -5.21 -0.28
C ILE A 72 13.31 -5.90 -0.37
N GLY A 73 13.45 -7.03 0.32
CA GLY A 73 14.62 -7.88 0.26
C GLY A 73 14.81 -8.49 -1.13
N THR A 74 16.04 -8.44 -1.63
CA THR A 74 16.41 -8.86 -3.00
C THR A 74 17.32 -10.10 -3.03
N ASP A 75 17.48 -10.78 -1.89
CA ASP A 75 18.34 -11.96 -1.75
C ASP A 75 17.94 -13.12 -2.67
N TYR A 76 16.69 -13.15 -3.14
CA TYR A 76 16.14 -14.19 -4.01
C TYR A 76 15.92 -13.72 -5.46
N VAL A 77 16.56 -12.62 -5.84
CA VAL A 77 16.56 -12.11 -7.22
C VAL A 77 17.79 -12.66 -7.96
N SER A 78 17.59 -13.66 -8.81
CA SER A 78 18.69 -14.20 -9.63
C SER A 78 19.03 -13.29 -10.81
N ARG A 79 20.31 -13.25 -11.20
CA ARG A 79 20.82 -12.43 -12.31
C ARG A 79 21.13 -13.30 -13.53
N ASP A 80 20.41 -13.10 -14.61
CA ASP A 80 20.62 -13.79 -15.89
C ASP A 80 21.61 -12.98 -16.77
N PRO A 81 22.68 -13.60 -17.32
CA PRO A 81 23.67 -12.91 -18.13
C PRO A 81 23.25 -12.69 -19.61
N HIS A 82 22.15 -13.30 -20.04
CA HIS A 82 21.72 -13.32 -21.44
C HIS A 82 20.33 -12.70 -21.67
N ARG A 83 19.51 -12.58 -20.64
CA ARG A 83 18.14 -12.04 -20.70
C ARG A 83 18.02 -10.71 -19.96
N GLN A 84 16.91 -10.01 -20.19
CA GLN A 84 16.53 -8.75 -19.53
C GLN A 84 15.16 -8.92 -18.86
N ILE A 85 14.70 -7.89 -18.12
CA ILE A 85 13.30 -7.85 -17.69
C ILE A 85 12.36 -7.62 -18.88
N GLY A 86 11.08 -7.98 -18.72
CA GLY A 86 10.06 -7.66 -19.71
C GLY A 86 9.73 -6.16 -19.71
N ILE A 87 9.22 -5.67 -20.83
CA ILE A 87 8.81 -4.27 -21.01
C ILE A 87 7.35 -4.24 -21.44
N TYR A 88 6.59 -3.24 -20.98
CA TYR A 88 5.35 -2.87 -21.63
C TYR A 88 5.24 -1.37 -21.82
N ALA A 89 4.50 -0.94 -22.84
CA ALA A 89 4.23 0.46 -23.11
C ALA A 89 2.72 0.74 -23.01
N ILE A 90 2.38 1.86 -22.38
CA ILE A 90 1.00 2.37 -22.28
C ILE A 90 0.81 3.44 -23.35
N GLN A 91 -0.19 3.24 -24.20
CA GLN A 91 -0.65 4.22 -25.17
C GLN A 91 -2.07 4.65 -24.80
N ASN A 92 -2.23 5.94 -24.50
CA ASN A 92 -3.53 6.58 -24.35
C ASN A 92 -3.95 7.13 -25.71
N ASP A 93 -5.16 6.79 -26.15
CA ASP A 93 -5.76 7.42 -27.32
C ASP A 93 -6.27 8.85 -27.01
N GLU A 94 -6.82 9.54 -28.01
CA GLU A 94 -7.34 10.91 -27.85
C GLU A 94 -8.56 11.00 -26.92
N ARG A 95 -9.20 9.87 -26.61
CA ARG A 95 -10.37 9.73 -25.73
C ARG A 95 -9.97 9.28 -24.32
N GLY A 96 -8.69 8.97 -24.09
CA GLY A 96 -8.17 8.47 -22.82
C GLY A 96 -8.23 6.95 -22.67
N GLU A 97 -8.64 6.21 -23.70
CA GLU A 97 -8.63 4.74 -23.70
C GLU A 97 -7.20 4.23 -23.76
N ARG A 98 -6.90 3.25 -22.90
CA ARG A 98 -5.55 2.71 -22.72
C ARG A 98 -5.37 1.43 -23.52
N SER A 99 -4.31 1.40 -24.30
CA SER A 99 -3.81 0.20 -24.95
C SER A 99 -2.42 -0.15 -24.44
N PHE A 100 -2.14 -1.44 -24.33
CA PHE A 100 -0.90 -1.97 -23.78
C PHE A 100 -0.17 -2.79 -24.84
N HIS A 101 1.12 -2.52 -25.01
CA HIS A 101 2.02 -3.29 -25.89
C HIS A 101 3.07 -3.96 -25.02
N TYR A 102 3.30 -5.26 -25.20
CA TYR A 102 4.19 -6.06 -24.34
C TYR A 102 5.36 -6.66 -25.13
N TRP A 103 6.54 -6.63 -24.52
CA TRP A 103 7.75 -7.34 -24.94
C TRP A 103 8.32 -8.09 -23.74
N ARG A 104 7.76 -9.27 -23.44
CA ARG A 104 8.12 -10.07 -22.26
C ARG A 104 8.33 -11.55 -22.51
N ASP A 105 8.19 -12.03 -23.75
CA ASP A 105 8.26 -13.46 -24.09
C ASP A 105 9.63 -14.09 -23.85
N ALA A 106 10.69 -13.27 -23.76
CA ALA A 106 12.06 -13.71 -23.52
C ALA A 106 12.64 -13.21 -22.18
N SER A 107 11.79 -12.68 -21.28
CA SER A 107 12.27 -12.10 -20.02
C SER A 107 12.95 -13.12 -19.13
N ALA A 108 13.89 -12.65 -18.30
CA ALA A 108 14.62 -13.47 -17.34
C ALA A 108 13.67 -14.17 -16.34
N ALA A 109 12.56 -13.54 -15.95
CA ALA A 109 11.59 -14.08 -14.99
C ALA A 109 10.99 -15.44 -15.43
N ARG A 110 10.95 -15.71 -16.74
CA ARG A 110 10.48 -16.98 -17.31
C ARG A 110 11.40 -18.17 -17.01
N GLU A 111 12.64 -17.91 -16.58
CA GLU A 111 13.64 -18.92 -16.22
C GLU A 111 13.58 -19.31 -14.73
N MET A 112 12.68 -18.70 -13.95
CA MET A 112 12.46 -19.12 -12.57
C MET A 112 12.06 -20.59 -12.48
N PHE A 113 12.51 -21.27 -11.42
CA PHE A 113 12.18 -22.68 -11.13
C PHE A 113 12.56 -23.69 -12.23
N LYS A 114 13.44 -23.34 -13.18
CA LYS A 114 13.83 -24.24 -14.28
C LYS A 114 14.70 -25.44 -13.83
N SER A 115 15.45 -25.30 -12.74
CA SER A 115 16.33 -26.33 -12.18
C SER A 115 15.78 -26.90 -10.87
N GLU A 116 16.23 -28.10 -10.48
CA GLU A 116 15.78 -28.78 -9.24
C GLU A 116 16.36 -28.11 -7.99
N THR A 117 17.43 -27.35 -8.18
CA THR A 117 18.07 -26.51 -7.19
C THR A 117 18.11 -25.10 -7.74
N SER A 118 17.43 -24.16 -7.10
CA SER A 118 17.49 -22.75 -7.45
C SER A 118 17.35 -21.88 -6.22
N LEU A 119 17.86 -20.66 -6.31
CA LEU A 119 17.65 -19.63 -5.30
C LEU A 119 16.16 -19.39 -5.00
N HIS A 120 15.31 -19.54 -6.01
CA HIS A 120 13.86 -19.39 -5.87
C HIS A 120 13.22 -20.48 -4.99
N LEU A 121 13.75 -21.72 -5.04
CA LEU A 121 13.30 -22.80 -4.14
C LEU A 121 13.76 -22.59 -2.69
N GLU A 122 14.95 -22.01 -2.49
CA GLU A 122 15.41 -21.62 -1.15
C GLU A 122 14.53 -20.53 -0.53
N ALA A 123 14.02 -19.60 -1.34
CA ALA A 123 13.06 -18.60 -0.90
C ALA A 123 11.79 -19.24 -0.30
N ILE A 124 11.25 -20.27 -0.97
CA ILE A 124 10.06 -21.02 -0.48
C ILE A 124 10.37 -21.70 0.85
N LYS A 125 11.54 -22.32 1.00
CA LYS A 125 11.95 -22.97 2.26
C LYS A 125 12.01 -21.98 3.42
N ALA A 126 12.52 -20.78 3.16
CA ALA A 126 12.73 -19.74 4.17
C ALA A 126 11.47 -18.93 4.53
N ALA A 127 10.40 -19.04 3.74
CA ALA A 127 9.20 -18.23 3.89
C ALA A 127 8.22 -18.76 4.94
N ASP A 128 7.46 -17.83 5.53
CA ASP A 128 6.28 -18.10 6.35
C ASP A 128 4.99 -17.87 5.54
N LEU A 129 5.02 -16.95 4.58
CA LEU A 129 3.96 -16.69 3.61
C LEU A 129 4.55 -16.56 2.20
N ALA A 130 4.01 -17.30 1.23
CA ALA A 130 4.34 -17.14 -0.19
C ALA A 130 3.12 -16.59 -0.94
N TYR A 131 3.30 -15.48 -1.66
CA TYR A 131 2.32 -14.90 -2.55
C TYR A 131 2.75 -15.06 -4.01
N LEU A 132 1.81 -15.44 -4.87
CA LEU A 132 1.99 -15.50 -6.31
C LEU A 132 0.66 -15.27 -7.02
N SER A 133 0.72 -15.05 -8.34
CA SER A 133 -0.45 -14.82 -9.17
C SER A 133 -0.57 -15.79 -10.35
N GLY A 134 -1.72 -15.82 -11.03
CA GLY A 134 -1.87 -16.57 -12.27
C GLY A 134 -0.95 -16.09 -13.39
N ILE A 135 -0.51 -14.82 -13.39
CA ILE A 135 0.52 -14.32 -14.30
C ILE A 135 1.86 -15.03 -14.03
N THR A 136 2.20 -15.25 -12.76
CA THR A 136 3.40 -16.01 -12.37
C THR A 136 3.36 -17.40 -12.98
N LEU A 137 2.21 -18.07 -12.97
CA LEU A 137 2.05 -19.37 -13.61
C LEU A 137 2.16 -19.26 -15.14
N ALA A 138 1.45 -18.31 -15.75
CA ALA A 138 1.36 -18.16 -17.20
C ALA A 138 2.73 -18.00 -17.87
N ILE A 139 3.69 -17.34 -17.20
CA ILE A 139 5.01 -17.09 -17.78
C ILE A 139 5.99 -18.28 -17.66
N LEU A 140 5.68 -19.23 -16.79
CA LEU A 140 6.52 -20.40 -16.53
C LEU A 140 6.21 -21.55 -17.51
N THR A 141 7.23 -22.37 -17.77
CA THR A 141 7.05 -23.67 -18.44
C THR A 141 6.28 -24.64 -17.55
N GLN A 142 5.70 -25.70 -18.13
CA GLN A 142 5.00 -26.72 -17.34
C GLN A 142 5.88 -27.34 -16.24
N ASP A 143 7.11 -27.72 -16.56
CA ASP A 143 8.04 -28.29 -15.58
C ASP A 143 8.34 -27.34 -14.42
N ALA A 144 8.43 -26.03 -14.71
CA ALA A 144 8.63 -25.01 -13.68
C ALA A 144 7.37 -24.81 -12.82
N ARG A 145 6.17 -24.83 -13.41
CA ARG A 145 4.89 -24.82 -12.68
C ARG A 145 4.79 -26.02 -11.75
N ASP A 146 5.16 -27.21 -12.23
CA ASP A 146 5.15 -28.45 -11.44
C ASP A 146 6.10 -28.38 -10.25
N ARG A 147 7.34 -27.90 -10.45
CA ARG A 147 8.33 -27.73 -9.38
C ARG A 147 7.87 -26.72 -8.34
N LEU A 148 7.35 -25.57 -8.79
CA LEU A 148 6.80 -24.54 -7.90
C LEU A 148 5.65 -25.12 -7.06
N TRP A 149 4.71 -25.82 -7.70
CA TRP A 149 3.58 -26.44 -7.00
C TRP A 149 4.06 -27.46 -5.95
N ILE A 150 4.99 -28.36 -6.31
CA ILE A 150 5.55 -29.37 -5.38
C ILE A 150 6.23 -28.67 -4.19
N ALA A 151 7.08 -27.68 -4.44
CA ALA A 151 7.80 -26.97 -3.40
C ALA A 151 6.86 -26.27 -2.40
N LEU A 152 5.82 -25.59 -2.90
CA LEU A 152 4.80 -24.98 -2.07
C LEU A 152 4.00 -26.03 -1.28
N ALA A 153 3.50 -27.07 -1.96
CA ALA A 153 2.70 -28.12 -1.34
C ALA A 153 3.46 -28.85 -0.21
N GLU A 154 4.74 -29.18 -0.43
CA GLU A 154 5.58 -29.80 0.59
C GLU A 154 5.88 -28.86 1.76
N ARG A 155 6.23 -27.60 1.47
CA ARG A 155 6.54 -26.63 2.53
C ARG A 155 5.31 -26.27 3.36
N ARG A 156 4.11 -26.27 2.77
CA ARG A 156 2.84 -26.08 3.51
C ARG A 156 2.64 -27.11 4.63
N LYS A 157 3.08 -28.35 4.43
CA LYS A 157 3.02 -29.40 5.48
C LYS A 157 3.82 -29.04 6.73
N SER A 158 4.76 -28.09 6.62
CA SER A 158 5.59 -27.58 7.71
C SER A 158 5.30 -26.11 8.06
N GLY A 159 4.12 -25.59 7.69
CA GLY A 159 3.61 -24.31 8.21
C GLY A 159 3.70 -23.09 7.30
N LEU A 160 4.21 -23.22 6.07
CA LEU A 160 4.07 -22.15 5.08
C LEU A 160 2.58 -21.89 4.78
N GLN A 161 2.21 -20.62 4.70
CA GLN A 161 0.93 -20.20 4.12
C GLN A 161 1.12 -19.83 2.64
N VAL A 162 0.16 -20.19 1.80
CA VAL A 162 0.16 -19.78 0.39
C VAL A 162 -0.98 -18.81 0.11
N ALA A 163 -0.67 -17.66 -0.45
CA ALA A 163 -1.61 -16.67 -0.94
C ALA A 163 -1.59 -16.63 -2.47
N PHE A 164 -2.76 -16.69 -3.09
CA PHE A 164 -2.88 -16.77 -4.54
C PHE A 164 -3.94 -15.83 -5.09
N ASP A 165 -3.60 -15.14 -6.18
CA ASP A 165 -4.51 -14.33 -6.99
C ASP A 165 -4.59 -14.92 -8.40
N SER A 166 -5.77 -15.28 -8.89
CA SER A 166 -5.91 -15.89 -10.22
C SER A 166 -5.48 -14.97 -11.35
N ASN A 167 -5.66 -13.65 -11.20
CA ASN A 167 -5.22 -12.60 -12.12
C ASN A 167 -5.19 -13.04 -13.60
N TYR A 168 -6.31 -13.53 -14.11
CA TYR A 168 -6.35 -14.28 -15.37
C TYR A 168 -6.06 -13.36 -16.57
N ARG A 169 -5.05 -13.70 -17.36
CA ARG A 169 -4.66 -12.96 -18.57
C ARG A 169 -4.61 -13.90 -19.77
N PRO A 170 -5.71 -14.04 -20.53
CA PRO A 170 -5.82 -15.03 -21.61
C PRO A 170 -4.65 -15.02 -22.59
N LYS A 171 -4.11 -13.84 -22.92
CA LYS A 171 -3.01 -13.66 -23.88
C LYS A 171 -1.67 -14.25 -23.44
N LEU A 172 -1.48 -14.53 -22.15
CA LEU A 172 -0.24 -15.12 -21.63
C LEU A 172 -0.29 -16.66 -21.58
N TRP A 173 -1.47 -17.24 -21.72
CA TRP A 173 -1.66 -18.69 -21.66
C TRP A 173 -1.67 -19.30 -23.04
N GLU A 174 -1.16 -20.52 -23.14
CA GLU A 174 -1.14 -21.27 -24.38
C GLU A 174 -2.56 -21.60 -24.87
N THR A 175 -3.43 -22.01 -23.93
CA THR A 175 -4.87 -22.17 -24.14
C THR A 175 -5.67 -21.88 -22.86
N PRO A 176 -6.97 -21.53 -22.95
CA PRO A 176 -7.84 -21.39 -21.80
C PRO A 176 -7.95 -22.65 -20.93
N GLU A 177 -7.84 -23.84 -21.53
CA GLU A 177 -7.90 -25.13 -20.83
C GLU A 177 -6.68 -25.34 -19.92
N ILE A 178 -5.50 -24.94 -20.40
CA ILE A 178 -4.26 -24.99 -19.60
C ILE A 178 -4.35 -23.99 -18.45
N ALA A 179 -4.82 -22.76 -18.72
CA ALA A 179 -5.05 -21.75 -17.69
C ALA A 179 -5.99 -22.27 -16.60
N ARG A 180 -7.14 -22.83 -17.00
CA ARG A 180 -8.15 -23.37 -16.07
C ARG A 180 -7.58 -24.50 -15.22
N ARG A 181 -6.84 -25.43 -15.83
CA ARG A 181 -6.21 -26.56 -15.14
C ARG A 181 -5.21 -26.08 -14.09
N GLU A 182 -4.27 -25.21 -14.47
CA GLU A 182 -3.21 -24.77 -13.56
C GLU A 182 -3.75 -23.85 -12.46
N ILE A 183 -4.66 -22.93 -12.77
CA ILE A 183 -5.28 -22.07 -11.75
C ILE A 183 -6.11 -22.91 -10.76
N ALA A 184 -6.90 -23.88 -11.22
CA ALA A 184 -7.61 -24.80 -10.34
C ALA A 184 -6.65 -25.59 -9.43
N ARG A 185 -5.56 -26.10 -10.00
CA ARG A 185 -4.53 -26.84 -9.25
C ARG A 185 -3.85 -25.99 -8.18
N PHE A 186 -3.64 -24.70 -8.41
CA PHE A 186 -3.08 -23.79 -7.40
C PHE A 186 -4.11 -23.37 -6.34
N TRP A 187 -5.41 -23.37 -6.66
CA TRP A 187 -6.45 -23.23 -5.65
C TRP A 187 -6.42 -24.34 -4.59
N GLU A 188 -6.06 -25.58 -4.96
CA GLU A 188 -5.94 -26.72 -4.03
C GLU A 188 -4.90 -26.52 -2.92
N ILE A 189 -3.87 -25.72 -3.18
CA ILE A 189 -2.78 -25.46 -2.24
C ILE A 189 -2.79 -24.05 -1.67
N SER A 190 -3.82 -23.26 -1.95
CA SER A 190 -3.92 -21.89 -1.45
C SER A 190 -4.58 -21.86 -0.07
N ASP A 191 -3.98 -21.15 0.89
CA ASP A 191 -4.59 -20.86 2.19
C ASP A 191 -5.36 -19.54 2.17
N ILE A 192 -4.84 -18.56 1.42
CA ILE A 192 -5.39 -17.21 1.27
C ILE A 192 -5.72 -16.99 -0.20
N ALA A 193 -7.01 -16.81 -0.51
CA ALA A 193 -7.47 -16.59 -1.88
C ALA A 193 -7.78 -15.11 -2.13
N LEU A 194 -7.23 -14.54 -3.19
CA LEU A 194 -7.43 -13.14 -3.58
C LEU A 194 -7.89 -13.02 -5.04
N PRO A 195 -8.93 -13.74 -5.50
CA PRO A 195 -9.41 -13.68 -6.87
C PRO A 195 -10.10 -12.34 -7.18
N SER A 196 -10.26 -12.04 -8.46
CA SER A 196 -11.23 -11.05 -8.94
C SER A 196 -12.46 -11.74 -9.53
N GLN A 197 -13.63 -11.13 -9.37
CA GLN A 197 -14.88 -11.68 -9.92
C GLN A 197 -14.79 -11.87 -11.43
N GLU A 198 -14.32 -10.85 -12.15
CA GLU A 198 -14.25 -10.85 -13.62
C GLU A 198 -13.34 -11.98 -14.14
N ASP A 199 -12.15 -12.14 -13.56
CA ASP A 199 -11.19 -13.16 -13.99
C ASP A 199 -11.71 -14.58 -13.77
N GLU A 200 -12.35 -14.83 -12.61
CA GLU A 200 -12.89 -16.15 -12.28
C GLU A 200 -14.11 -16.49 -13.15
N SER A 201 -15.01 -15.54 -13.36
CA SER A 201 -16.16 -15.71 -14.25
C SER A 201 -15.73 -15.97 -15.69
N ASP A 202 -14.73 -15.25 -16.21
CA ASP A 202 -14.22 -15.44 -17.58
C ASP A 202 -13.58 -16.84 -17.76
N LEU A 203 -12.82 -17.30 -16.77
CA LEU A 203 -12.08 -18.57 -16.89
C LEU A 203 -12.93 -19.81 -16.60
N PHE A 204 -13.75 -19.77 -15.54
CA PHE A 204 -14.49 -20.92 -15.02
C PHE A 204 -15.98 -20.90 -15.36
N GLY A 205 -16.53 -19.76 -15.77
CA GLY A 205 -17.94 -19.64 -16.15
C GLY A 205 -18.90 -19.68 -14.96
N ASP A 206 -18.44 -19.30 -13.76
CA ASP A 206 -19.28 -19.27 -12.57
C ASP A 206 -20.44 -18.28 -12.72
N ARG A 207 -21.61 -18.67 -12.21
CA ARG A 207 -22.86 -17.91 -12.36
C ARG A 207 -22.86 -16.61 -11.56
N ASP A 208 -22.31 -16.64 -10.35
CA ASP A 208 -22.37 -15.54 -9.39
C ASP A 208 -21.23 -15.63 -8.36
N ASN A 209 -21.08 -14.57 -7.55
CA ASN A 209 -20.05 -14.46 -6.52
C ASN A 209 -20.11 -15.59 -5.50
N ALA A 210 -21.29 -16.12 -5.18
CA ALA A 210 -21.43 -17.22 -4.24
C ALA A 210 -20.87 -18.53 -4.82
N ALA A 211 -21.11 -18.80 -6.10
CA ALA A 211 -20.53 -19.94 -6.80
C ALA A 211 -18.99 -19.87 -6.89
N ILE A 212 -18.44 -18.69 -7.17
CA ILE A 212 -16.98 -18.47 -7.17
C ILE A 212 -16.39 -18.77 -5.79
N VAL A 213 -16.98 -18.20 -4.73
CA VAL A 213 -16.52 -18.41 -3.36
C VAL A 213 -16.61 -19.89 -2.97
N ASP A 214 -17.72 -20.55 -3.26
CA ASP A 214 -17.93 -21.97 -2.93
C ASP A 214 -16.90 -22.88 -3.61
N ARG A 215 -16.64 -22.66 -4.91
CA ARG A 215 -15.63 -23.42 -5.67
C ARG A 215 -14.23 -23.26 -5.09
N ILE A 216 -13.81 -22.04 -4.79
CA ILE A 216 -12.47 -21.74 -4.26
C ILE A 216 -12.30 -22.30 -2.83
N MET A 217 -13.31 -22.14 -1.98
CA MET A 217 -13.29 -22.71 -0.62
C MET A 217 -13.29 -24.24 -0.64
N THR A 218 -14.08 -24.86 -1.52
CA THR A 218 -14.11 -26.32 -1.70
C THR A 218 -12.77 -26.87 -2.20
N SER A 219 -12.04 -26.08 -3.00
CA SER A 219 -10.72 -26.48 -3.50
C SER A 219 -9.66 -26.56 -2.39
N GLY A 220 -9.72 -25.69 -1.38
CA GLY A 220 -8.80 -25.74 -0.25
C GLY A 220 -8.49 -24.40 0.44
N ALA A 221 -8.97 -23.28 -0.11
CA ALA A 221 -8.80 -21.96 0.50
C ALA A 221 -9.44 -21.90 1.89
N LYS A 222 -8.80 -21.20 2.82
CA LYS A 222 -9.28 -21.06 4.21
C LYS A 222 -9.84 -19.69 4.50
N LYS A 223 -9.30 -18.67 3.83
CA LYS A 223 -9.71 -17.28 3.97
C LYS A 223 -9.40 -16.51 2.68
N GLY A 224 -9.98 -15.33 2.52
CA GLY A 224 -9.65 -14.51 1.37
C GLY A 224 -10.62 -13.38 1.10
N ALA A 225 -10.52 -12.80 -0.09
CA ALA A 225 -11.42 -11.76 -0.56
C ALA A 225 -11.64 -11.92 -2.08
N LEU A 226 -12.89 -12.00 -2.50
CA LEU A 226 -13.29 -11.86 -3.90
C LEU A 226 -13.41 -10.37 -4.19
N LYS A 227 -12.56 -9.85 -5.06
CA LYS A 227 -12.58 -8.43 -5.45
C LYS A 227 -13.67 -8.23 -6.51
N CYS A 228 -14.67 -7.41 -6.21
CA CYS A 228 -15.81 -7.14 -7.10
C CYS A 228 -15.83 -5.68 -7.62
N GLY A 229 -14.65 -5.12 -7.90
CA GLY A 229 -14.54 -3.76 -8.43
C GLY A 229 -15.21 -2.71 -7.54
N ALA A 230 -16.10 -1.91 -8.14
CA ALA A 230 -16.81 -0.83 -7.43
C ALA A 230 -17.79 -1.32 -6.35
N ASP A 231 -18.23 -2.59 -6.41
CA ASP A 231 -19.12 -3.19 -5.40
C ASP A 231 -18.38 -3.56 -4.11
N GLY A 232 -17.06 -3.43 -4.09
CA GLY A 232 -16.20 -3.76 -2.95
C GLY A 232 -15.92 -5.26 -2.81
N PRO A 233 -15.08 -5.65 -1.84
CA PRO A 233 -14.71 -7.04 -1.67
C PRO A 233 -15.79 -7.88 -0.95
N VAL A 234 -15.94 -9.13 -1.38
CA VAL A 234 -16.71 -10.15 -0.69
C VAL A 234 -15.77 -11.07 0.09
N SER A 235 -16.10 -11.36 1.35
CA SER A 235 -15.31 -12.24 2.22
C SER A 235 -15.31 -13.70 1.72
N LEU A 236 -14.16 -14.38 1.83
CA LEU A 236 -14.04 -15.83 1.71
C LEU A 236 -13.67 -16.42 3.10
N PRO A 237 -14.43 -17.38 3.66
CA PRO A 237 -15.78 -17.79 3.21
C PRO A 237 -16.79 -16.64 3.32
N LEU A 238 -17.96 -16.79 2.68
CA LEU A 238 -19.03 -15.80 2.78
C LEU A 238 -19.37 -15.51 4.24
N SER A 239 -19.31 -14.23 4.62
CA SER A 239 -19.68 -13.76 5.96
C SER A 239 -21.19 -13.61 6.08
N VAL A 240 -21.74 -14.00 7.23
CA VAL A 240 -23.14 -13.73 7.59
C VAL A 240 -23.38 -12.24 7.86
N LYS A 241 -22.33 -11.50 8.24
CA LYS A 241 -22.36 -10.05 8.42
C LYS A 241 -21.71 -9.37 7.23
N THR A 242 -22.51 -8.73 6.38
CA THR A 242 -22.02 -7.96 5.24
C THR A 242 -21.46 -6.63 5.72
N GLN A 243 -20.18 -6.38 5.43
CA GLN A 243 -19.60 -5.05 5.54
C GLN A 243 -19.93 -4.27 4.27
N VAL A 244 -20.30 -3.00 4.42
CA VAL A 244 -20.55 -2.10 3.28
C VAL A 244 -19.25 -1.37 2.97
N PHE A 245 -18.85 -1.41 1.71
CA PHE A 245 -17.65 -0.74 1.21
C PHE A 245 -18.08 0.36 0.24
N ALA A 246 -17.68 1.60 0.52
CA ALA A 246 -17.98 2.72 -0.37
C ALA A 246 -17.06 2.68 -1.59
N ALA A 247 -17.60 2.86 -2.80
CA ALA A 247 -16.80 3.02 -4.00
C ALA A 247 -15.91 4.28 -3.90
N ALA A 248 -14.81 4.29 -4.65
CA ALA A 248 -13.94 5.46 -4.73
C ALA A 248 -14.72 6.67 -5.29
N GLU A 249 -14.56 7.84 -4.66
CA GLU A 249 -15.23 9.08 -5.09
C GLU A 249 -14.74 9.55 -6.47
N THR A 250 -13.48 9.27 -6.79
CA THR A 250 -12.86 9.63 -8.07
C THR A 250 -12.03 8.45 -8.58
N VAL A 251 -12.25 8.09 -9.85
CA VAL A 251 -11.50 7.04 -10.55
C VAL A 251 -10.74 7.67 -11.72
N VAL A 252 -9.41 7.70 -11.61
CA VAL A 252 -8.48 8.23 -12.61
C VAL A 252 -7.82 7.10 -13.38
N ASP A 253 -7.44 6.02 -12.69
CA ASP A 253 -6.69 4.91 -13.25
C ASP A 253 -6.91 3.64 -12.44
N THR A 254 -7.48 2.60 -13.03
CA THR A 254 -7.73 1.34 -12.31
C THR A 254 -6.49 0.43 -12.20
N THR A 255 -5.38 0.81 -12.84
CA THR A 255 -4.13 0.04 -12.82
C THR A 255 -3.61 -0.10 -11.38
N GLY A 256 -3.27 -1.32 -10.97
CA GLY A 256 -2.69 -1.57 -9.64
C GLY A 256 -3.71 -1.67 -8.49
N ALA A 257 -5.00 -1.42 -8.72
CA ALA A 257 -6.02 -1.48 -7.66
C ALA A 257 -6.13 -2.86 -6.99
N GLY A 258 -6.17 -3.92 -7.80
CA GLY A 258 -6.17 -5.30 -7.31
C GLY A 258 -4.86 -5.66 -6.60
N ASP A 259 -3.73 -5.21 -7.13
CA ASP A 259 -2.41 -5.48 -6.57
C ASP A 259 -2.22 -4.79 -5.22
N SER A 260 -2.71 -3.55 -5.09
CA SER A 260 -2.68 -2.78 -3.84
C SER A 260 -3.63 -3.37 -2.80
N PHE A 261 -4.82 -3.82 -3.22
CA PHE A 261 -5.73 -4.55 -2.36
C PHE A 261 -5.02 -5.77 -1.76
N ASN A 262 -4.39 -6.58 -2.61
CA ASN A 262 -3.66 -7.77 -2.17
C ASN A 262 -2.54 -7.40 -1.17
N GLY A 263 -1.76 -6.36 -1.46
CA GLY A 263 -0.65 -5.92 -0.62
C GLY A 263 -1.10 -5.54 0.80
N ALA A 264 -2.12 -4.68 0.91
CA ALA A 264 -2.68 -4.27 2.21
C ALA A 264 -3.42 -5.39 2.94
N TYR A 265 -4.10 -6.27 2.20
CA TYR A 265 -4.75 -7.44 2.79
C TYR A 265 -3.70 -8.37 3.42
N LEU A 266 -2.66 -8.74 2.68
CA LEU A 266 -1.60 -9.62 3.16
C LEU A 266 -0.85 -8.98 4.34
N ALA A 267 -0.52 -7.69 4.26
CA ALA A 267 0.07 -6.95 5.37
C ALA A 267 -0.79 -7.03 6.64
N SER A 268 -2.10 -6.86 6.51
CA SER A 268 -3.03 -6.98 7.64
C SER A 268 -3.06 -8.39 8.24
N ILE A 269 -3.02 -9.43 7.41
CA ILE A 269 -3.01 -10.82 7.86
C ILE A 269 -1.72 -11.15 8.62
N VAL A 270 -0.55 -10.77 8.09
CA VAL A 270 0.74 -11.06 8.75
C VAL A 270 0.91 -10.23 10.04
N CYS A 271 0.32 -9.05 10.10
CA CYS A 271 0.21 -8.23 11.31
C CYS A 271 -0.89 -8.72 12.28
N LYS A 272 -1.50 -9.89 12.03
CA LYS A 272 -2.53 -10.51 12.88
C LYS A 272 -3.77 -9.62 13.11
N LYS A 273 -4.06 -8.71 12.19
CA LYS A 273 -5.33 -7.94 12.21
C LYS A 273 -6.49 -8.88 11.90
N THR A 274 -7.71 -8.46 12.28
CA THR A 274 -8.91 -9.26 12.00
C THR A 274 -9.19 -9.30 10.49
N HIS A 275 -9.91 -10.31 10.04
CA HIS A 275 -10.30 -10.45 8.64
C HIS A 275 -11.08 -9.22 8.12
N ASN A 276 -12.02 -8.69 8.91
CA ASN A 276 -12.80 -7.50 8.51
C ASN A 276 -11.91 -6.25 8.42
N THR A 277 -10.95 -6.11 9.34
CA THR A 277 -9.95 -5.03 9.25
C THR A 277 -9.10 -5.18 7.99
N ALA A 278 -8.70 -6.41 7.64
CA ALA A 278 -7.93 -6.66 6.42
C ALA A 278 -8.73 -6.30 5.15
N LEU A 279 -10.03 -6.64 5.09
CA LEU A 279 -10.89 -6.24 3.98
C LEU A 279 -11.03 -4.72 3.88
N ALA A 280 -11.26 -4.03 5.01
CA ALA A 280 -11.39 -2.58 5.06
C ALA A 280 -10.11 -1.87 4.60
N SER A 281 -8.96 -2.21 5.20
CA SER A 281 -7.68 -1.58 4.86
C SER A 281 -7.28 -1.83 3.40
N ALA A 282 -7.55 -3.03 2.88
CA ALA A 282 -7.29 -3.37 1.49
C ALA A 282 -8.17 -2.59 0.51
N HIS A 283 -9.46 -2.46 0.83
CA HIS A 283 -10.41 -1.66 0.04
C HIS A 283 -10.05 -0.17 0.05
N ASP A 284 -9.76 0.38 1.22
CA ASP A 284 -9.40 1.79 1.39
C ASP A 284 -8.13 2.14 0.58
N LEU A 285 -7.12 1.26 0.62
CA LEU A 285 -5.91 1.46 -0.18
C LEU A 285 -6.23 1.39 -1.69
N ALA A 286 -7.00 0.39 -2.13
CA ALA A 286 -7.40 0.27 -3.54
C ALA A 286 -8.16 1.51 -4.03
N CYS A 287 -9.07 2.06 -3.21
CA CYS A 287 -9.78 3.31 -3.50
C CYS A 287 -8.83 4.51 -3.68
N ARG A 288 -7.77 4.60 -2.86
CA ARG A 288 -6.75 5.64 -3.00
C ARG A 288 -5.91 5.47 -4.26
N VAL A 289 -5.55 4.23 -4.60
CA VAL A 289 -4.78 3.92 -5.81
C VAL A 289 -5.56 4.31 -7.05
N VAL A 290 -6.85 3.94 -7.14
CA VAL A 290 -7.64 4.28 -8.33
C VAL A 290 -7.85 5.77 -8.55
N GLY A 291 -7.71 6.57 -7.49
CA GLY A 291 -7.81 8.03 -7.54
C GLY A 291 -6.59 8.74 -8.13
N GLN A 292 -5.52 8.02 -8.48
CA GLN A 292 -4.29 8.60 -9.04
C GLN A 292 -3.80 7.85 -10.27
N GLN A 293 -3.00 8.51 -11.11
CA GLN A 293 -2.40 7.87 -12.28
C GLN A 293 -1.21 6.98 -11.89
N GLY A 294 -1.17 5.76 -12.45
CA GLY A 294 -0.08 4.80 -12.26
C GLY A 294 -0.39 3.72 -11.22
N ALA A 295 0.27 2.57 -11.35
CA ALA A 295 0.00 1.38 -10.52
C ALA A 295 0.51 1.48 -9.08
N ILE A 296 1.51 2.34 -8.84
CA ILE A 296 2.18 2.50 -7.54
C ILE A 296 2.02 3.97 -7.14
N LEU A 297 1.35 4.21 -6.01
CA LEU A 297 1.25 5.53 -5.44
C LEU A 297 2.67 6.06 -5.14
N PRO A 298 2.95 7.35 -5.37
CA PRO A 298 4.15 7.97 -4.87
C PRO A 298 4.30 7.66 -3.38
N LYS A 299 5.51 7.40 -2.90
CA LYS A 299 5.74 7.45 -1.45
C LYS A 299 5.24 8.81 -0.99
N THR A 300 4.34 8.85 -0.03
CA THR A 300 4.21 10.03 0.81
C THR A 300 5.63 10.30 1.27
N GLN A 301 6.27 11.35 0.76
CA GLN A 301 7.53 11.79 1.34
C GLN A 301 7.25 11.86 2.83
N SER A 302 8.02 11.14 3.63
CA SER A 302 8.10 11.45 5.05
C SER A 302 8.61 12.88 5.08
N VAL A 303 7.70 13.84 5.05
CA VAL A 303 8.04 15.22 5.32
C VAL A 303 8.50 15.17 6.76
N THR A 304 9.80 15.35 6.99
CA THR A 304 10.29 15.54 8.34
C THR A 304 9.49 16.71 8.91
N PRO A 305 8.63 16.47 9.91
CA PRO A 305 7.76 17.52 10.40
C PRO A 305 8.64 18.64 10.96
N GLN A 306 8.31 19.87 10.62
CA GLN A 306 8.84 21.03 11.32
C GLN A 306 8.20 21.05 12.70
N ARG A 307 9.02 20.89 13.73
CA ARG A 307 8.58 20.92 15.13
C ARG A 307 8.65 22.36 15.62
N MET A 308 7.51 22.86 16.07
CA MET A 308 7.34 24.25 16.45
C MET A 308 6.98 24.29 17.94
N GLY A 309 7.75 25.06 18.70
CA GLY A 309 7.53 25.29 20.12
C GLY A 309 7.26 26.77 20.36
N SER A 310 6.28 27.10 21.19
CA SER A 310 6.01 28.50 21.55
C SER A 310 5.51 28.64 22.97
N VAL A 311 5.68 29.83 23.57
CA VAL A 311 5.26 30.12 24.94
C VAL A 311 4.40 31.37 25.04
N ILE A 312 3.49 31.35 26.01
CA ILE A 312 2.64 32.49 26.38
C ILE A 312 2.30 32.42 27.86
N GLN A 313 1.85 33.52 28.45
CA GLN A 313 1.30 33.51 29.81
C GLN A 313 -0.23 33.33 29.78
N LEU A 314 -0.73 32.56 30.74
CA LEU A 314 -2.15 32.48 31.05
C LEU A 314 -2.45 33.44 32.20
N LYS A 315 -3.51 34.24 32.08
CA LYS A 315 -3.94 35.08 33.20
C LYS A 315 -4.50 34.19 34.32
N PRO A 316 -3.99 34.28 35.57
CA PRO A 316 -4.33 33.35 36.64
C PRO A 316 -5.84 33.18 36.88
N GLU A 317 -6.63 34.24 36.73
CA GLU A 317 -8.08 34.26 36.90
C GLU A 317 -8.85 33.41 35.88
N HIS A 318 -8.22 33.01 34.77
CA HIS A 318 -8.84 32.23 33.70
C HIS A 318 -8.40 30.76 33.66
N LEU A 319 -7.65 30.28 34.67
CA LEU A 319 -7.06 28.95 34.68
C LEU A 319 -8.05 27.80 34.46
N ASP A 320 -9.16 27.80 35.20
CA ASP A 320 -10.14 26.71 35.13
C ASP A 320 -10.93 26.74 33.81
N GLU A 321 -11.29 27.94 33.35
CA GLU A 321 -12.04 28.11 32.11
C GLU A 321 -11.20 27.74 30.88
N TYR A 322 -9.92 28.12 30.86
CA TYR A 322 -9.00 27.75 29.79
C TYR A 322 -8.89 26.22 29.64
N LYS A 323 -8.73 25.50 30.77
CA LYS A 323 -8.70 24.03 30.80
C LYS A 323 -10.01 23.42 30.30
N ARG A 324 -11.15 23.97 30.72
CA ARG A 324 -12.47 23.48 30.31
C ARG A 324 -12.66 23.61 28.80
N LEU A 325 -12.27 24.74 28.21
CA LEU A 325 -12.37 24.96 26.77
C LEU A 325 -11.44 24.02 25.98
N HIS A 326 -10.18 23.87 26.41
CA HIS A 326 -9.21 23.06 25.67
C HIS A 326 -9.38 21.54 25.87
N ALA A 327 -10.19 21.12 26.84
CA ALA A 327 -10.65 19.73 26.96
C ALA A 327 -11.70 19.35 25.90
N ASP A 328 -12.40 20.34 25.32
CA ASP A 328 -13.45 20.14 24.31
C ASP A 328 -13.38 21.23 23.22
N VAL A 329 -12.25 21.24 22.50
CA VAL A 329 -12.00 22.21 21.42
C VAL A 329 -13.02 22.03 20.31
N TRP A 330 -13.54 23.14 19.78
CA TRP A 330 -14.55 23.11 18.73
C TRP A 330 -14.08 22.31 17.50
N PRO A 331 -14.88 21.37 16.97
CA PRO A 331 -14.47 20.50 15.87
C PRO A 331 -14.02 21.25 14.61
N GLY A 332 -14.62 22.40 14.30
CA GLY A 332 -14.24 23.23 13.16
C GLY A 332 -12.81 23.78 13.26
N VAL A 333 -12.36 24.15 14.46
CA VAL A 333 -10.98 24.61 14.71
C VAL A 333 -9.99 23.46 14.48
N LEU A 334 -10.30 22.27 15.02
CA LEU A 334 -9.48 21.08 14.82
C LEU A 334 -9.41 20.67 13.34
N GLN A 335 -10.51 20.79 12.61
CA GLN A 335 -10.54 20.51 11.18
C GLN A 335 -9.71 21.52 10.37
N ARG A 336 -9.79 22.81 10.68
CA ARG A 336 -8.99 23.85 10.04
C ARG A 336 -7.49 23.61 10.26
N LEU A 337 -7.07 23.31 11.48
CA LEU A 337 -5.67 22.99 11.80
C LEU A 337 -5.15 21.79 10.98
N ARG A 338 -5.90 20.68 10.97
CA ARG A 338 -5.53 19.49 10.16
C ARG A 338 -5.45 19.80 8.66
N SER A 339 -6.38 20.62 8.16
CA SER A 339 -6.42 21.03 6.76
C SER A 339 -5.31 22.01 6.38
N SER A 340 -4.63 22.58 7.38
CA SER A 340 -3.47 23.46 7.25
C SER A 340 -2.16 22.75 7.62
N ASN A 341 -2.14 21.41 7.59
CA ASN A 341 -0.96 20.57 7.83
C ASN A 341 -0.39 20.60 9.25
N PHE A 342 -1.18 21.02 10.24
CA PHE A 342 -0.82 20.94 11.66
C PHE A 342 -1.23 19.59 12.24
N SER A 343 -0.31 18.98 12.98
CA SER A 343 -0.48 17.68 13.64
C SER A 343 0.24 17.67 14.99
N ASN A 344 0.01 16.62 15.79
CA ASN A 344 0.63 16.42 17.11
C ASN A 344 0.60 17.67 18.04
N TYR A 345 -0.48 18.46 17.98
CA TYR A 345 -0.58 19.71 18.72
C TYR A 345 -0.93 19.45 20.20
N SER A 346 -0.01 19.79 21.10
CA SER A 346 -0.19 19.76 22.56
C SER A 346 0.04 21.14 23.19
N ILE A 347 -0.71 21.48 24.24
CA ILE A 347 -0.47 22.66 25.08
C ILE A 347 -0.25 22.21 26.52
N TYR A 348 0.90 22.56 27.07
CA TYR A 348 1.31 22.28 28.44
C TYR A 348 1.15 23.55 29.28
N LEU A 349 0.67 23.42 30.52
CA LEU A 349 0.54 24.53 31.46
C LEU A 349 1.32 24.23 32.74
N LYS A 350 2.27 25.10 33.08
CA LYS A 350 3.02 25.04 34.34
C LYS A 350 2.38 25.97 35.37
N HIS A 351 1.87 25.36 36.45
CA HIS A 351 1.31 26.05 37.61
C HIS A 351 2.30 26.00 38.79
N PRO A 352 2.39 27.05 39.66
CA PRO A 352 1.59 28.29 39.72
C PRO A 352 2.03 29.43 38.81
N GLU A 353 3.06 29.24 37.99
CA GLU A 353 3.68 30.30 37.16
C GLU A 353 2.79 30.75 35.98
N CYS A 354 1.71 30.00 35.71
CA CYS A 354 0.79 30.22 34.60
C CYS A 354 1.50 30.36 33.24
N LEU A 355 2.59 29.63 33.06
CA LEU A 355 3.32 29.56 31.80
C LEU A 355 2.72 28.46 30.93
N MET A 356 2.32 28.79 29.71
CA MET A 356 1.89 27.81 28.72
C MET A 356 2.97 27.60 27.67
N PHE A 357 3.17 26.34 27.30
CA PHE A 357 4.04 25.89 26.22
C PHE A 357 3.19 25.13 25.19
N GLY A 358 3.15 25.62 23.96
CA GLY A 358 2.53 24.96 22.82
C GLY A 358 3.58 24.22 22.00
N TYR A 359 3.28 22.99 21.61
CA TYR A 359 4.07 22.18 20.68
C TYR A 359 3.17 21.70 19.55
N PHE A 360 3.60 21.81 18.30
CA PHE A 360 2.94 21.16 17.17
C PHE A 360 3.94 20.76 16.08
N GLU A 361 3.50 19.84 15.23
CA GLU A 361 4.23 19.40 14.05
C GLU A 361 3.56 19.92 12.79
N TYR A 362 4.33 20.62 11.95
CA TYR A 362 3.90 21.14 10.67
C TYR A 362 4.55 20.37 9.52
N THR A 363 3.72 19.92 8.57
CA THR A 363 4.17 19.09 7.42
C THR A 363 3.87 19.72 6.07
N GLY A 364 3.37 20.94 6.04
CA GLY A 364 3.09 21.64 4.78
C GLY A 364 4.33 22.27 4.16
N SER A 365 4.19 22.80 2.95
CA SER A 365 5.28 23.42 2.20
C SER A 365 5.28 24.95 2.27
N ASP A 366 4.24 25.58 2.83
CA ASP A 366 4.07 27.03 2.91
C ASP A 366 3.36 27.42 4.21
N PHE A 367 4.15 27.54 5.27
CA PHE A 367 3.67 27.84 6.62
C PHE A 367 2.93 29.18 6.70
N ALA A 368 3.36 30.18 5.90
CA ALA A 368 2.74 31.49 5.88
C ALA A 368 1.34 31.45 5.27
N ALA A 369 1.17 30.73 4.14
CA ALA A 369 -0.14 30.54 3.53
C ALA A 369 -1.10 29.74 4.42
N ASP A 370 -0.60 28.68 5.05
CA ASP A 370 -1.40 27.85 5.96
C ASP A 370 -1.86 28.62 7.21
N ASN A 371 -0.99 29.43 7.80
CA ASN A 371 -1.35 30.34 8.89
C ASN A 371 -2.33 31.43 8.44
N ALA A 372 -2.17 31.98 7.24
CA ALA A 372 -3.12 32.96 6.70
C ALA A 372 -4.51 32.34 6.51
N ALA A 373 -4.58 31.06 6.09
CA ALA A 373 -5.84 30.34 5.98
C ALA A 373 -6.50 30.08 7.34
N ILE A 374 -5.71 29.74 8.38
CA ILE A 374 -6.20 29.63 9.76
C ILE A 374 -6.72 30.99 10.25
N ALA A 375 -5.95 32.06 10.04
CA ALA A 375 -6.32 33.40 10.46
C ALA A 375 -7.52 33.96 9.70
N ALA A 376 -7.83 33.46 8.49
CA ALA A 376 -9.00 33.85 7.72
C ALA A 376 -10.28 33.10 8.14
N ASP A 377 -10.14 31.91 8.73
CA ASP A 377 -11.25 31.00 9.06
C ASP A 377 -12.21 31.60 10.11
N PRO A 378 -13.53 31.70 9.81
CA PRO A 378 -14.49 32.31 10.73
C PRO A 378 -14.59 31.61 12.09
N ILE A 379 -14.59 30.27 12.10
CA ILE A 379 -14.74 29.48 13.35
C ILE A 379 -13.50 29.69 14.24
N THR A 380 -12.33 29.73 13.63
CA THR A 380 -11.06 29.99 14.34
C THR A 380 -11.00 31.40 14.91
N LYS A 381 -11.51 32.42 14.18
CA LYS A 381 -11.64 33.78 14.70
C LYS A 381 -12.55 33.86 15.92
N ASP A 382 -13.70 33.20 15.88
CA ASP A 382 -14.64 33.16 17.01
C ASP A 382 -14.01 32.46 18.22
N TRP A 383 -13.29 31.36 17.99
CA TRP A 383 -12.53 30.66 19.04
C TRP A 383 -11.45 31.56 19.67
N TRP A 384 -10.69 32.30 18.86
CA TRP A 384 -9.69 33.25 19.36
C TRP A 384 -10.31 34.43 20.10
N ALA A 385 -11.49 34.90 19.70
CA ALA A 385 -12.19 35.95 20.45
C ALA A 385 -12.57 35.52 21.87
N VAL A 386 -12.82 34.21 22.08
CA VAL A 386 -13.07 33.63 23.41
C VAL A 386 -11.76 33.40 24.18
N CYS A 387 -10.76 32.76 23.55
CA CYS A 387 -9.55 32.33 24.25
C CYS A 387 -8.49 33.44 24.41
N GLY A 388 -8.40 34.37 23.45
CA GLY A 388 -7.39 35.43 23.42
C GLY A 388 -7.37 36.31 24.67
N PRO A 389 -8.53 36.78 25.19
CA PRO A 389 -8.57 37.58 26.41
C PRO A 389 -7.99 36.89 27.66
N MET A 390 -7.93 35.56 27.67
CA MET A 390 -7.40 34.75 28.78
C MET A 390 -5.87 34.72 28.80
N GLN A 391 -5.23 35.13 27.70
CA GLN A 391 -3.78 35.03 27.49
C GLN A 391 -3.11 36.40 27.63
N GLU A 392 -1.84 36.37 28.00
CA GLU A 392 -0.98 37.54 28.06
C GLU A 392 0.34 37.22 27.33
N PRO A 393 0.58 37.87 26.18
CA PRO A 393 1.78 37.62 25.41
C PRO A 393 3.01 38.31 25.98
N PHE A 394 4.16 37.61 25.96
CA PHE A 394 5.41 38.10 26.52
C PHE A 394 5.87 39.41 25.87
N GLU A 395 6.42 40.33 26.67
CA GLU A 395 7.02 41.57 26.16
C GLU A 395 8.24 41.31 25.26
N THR A 396 8.90 40.16 25.42
CA THR A 396 10.10 39.75 24.67
C THR A 396 9.83 39.01 23.37
N ARG A 397 8.56 38.82 22.99
CA ARG A 397 8.20 38.18 21.72
C ARG A 397 8.60 39.06 20.52
N ALA A 398 8.77 38.47 19.35
CA ALA A 398 9.09 39.22 18.14
C ALA A 398 7.87 40.04 17.63
N ASP A 399 8.15 41.05 16.79
CA ASP A 399 7.09 41.88 16.20
C ASP A 399 6.11 41.03 15.38
N GLY A 400 4.81 41.13 15.72
CA GLY A 400 3.74 40.37 15.06
C GLY A 400 3.42 39.02 15.71
N GLU A 401 4.20 38.56 16.70
CA GLU A 401 3.91 37.35 17.45
C GLU A 401 2.79 37.57 18.48
N TRP A 402 1.96 36.54 18.67
CA TRP A 402 1.08 36.45 19.82
C TRP A 402 1.67 35.47 20.85
N TRP A 403 1.93 34.22 20.44
CA TRP A 403 2.78 33.30 21.19
C TRP A 403 4.23 33.53 20.78
N ALA A 404 5.15 33.59 21.76
CA ALA A 404 6.56 33.77 21.49
C ALA A 404 7.17 32.45 21.00
N GLU A 405 7.73 32.43 19.78
CA GLU A 405 8.37 31.24 19.21
C GLU A 405 9.63 30.83 19.98
N MET A 406 9.96 29.55 19.94
CA MET A 406 11.11 28.95 20.62
C MET A 406 11.98 28.15 19.65
N GLU A 407 13.28 28.14 19.92
CA GLU A 407 14.25 27.29 19.19
C GLU A 407 14.20 25.84 19.70
N GLU A 408 14.07 24.88 18.79
CA GLU A 408 14.31 23.47 19.11
C GLU A 408 15.81 23.22 19.28
N VAL A 409 16.24 22.92 20.51
CA VAL A 409 17.67 22.69 20.83
C VAL A 409 18.06 21.21 20.72
N PHE A 410 17.11 20.29 20.88
CA PHE A 410 17.35 18.84 20.84
C PHE A 410 16.07 18.10 20.50
N HIS A 411 16.21 17.04 19.69
CA HIS A 411 15.13 16.10 19.37
C HIS A 411 15.68 14.67 19.27
N LEU A 412 14.86 13.70 19.67
CA LEU A 412 15.10 12.26 19.49
C LEU A 412 13.80 11.63 18.98
N ASP A 413 13.87 10.98 17.82
CA ASP A 413 12.73 10.28 17.21
C ASP A 413 12.31 9.01 17.98
#